data_AF-A0A255Z7G4-F1
#
_entry.id   AF-A0A255Z7G4-F1
#
_cell.length_a   1.000
_cell.length_b   1.000
_cell.length_c   1.000
_cell.angle_alpha   90.00
_cell.angle_beta   90.00
_cell.angle_gamma   90.00
#
_symmetry.space_group_name_H-M   'P 1'
#
loop_
_entity.id
_entity.type
_entity.pdbx_description
1 polymer ?
#
loop_
_entity_poly.entity_id
_entity_poly.type
_entity_poly.pdbx_seq_one_letter_code
_entity_poly.pdbx_strand_id
1 'polypeptide(L)'
;MDKTKFLAASLLCTALLTGCSKEPAATEQKVAGSTPAPGTPAPATEAPKAAAVVQVAKADRSKPLAEYQDLKSGRTVMFAYLSVDTLPIDYGKIAGLVSSEYASSQDEFRKHDLMAALKPGIDAEIAKARANRYYRMEGEVEVEKYDFVSKSFQLGTFKDSDAQMYFNDIQNYSVGFANAEQFQRLKVEDEAQARRVEAVRAETAVGGNPLQKAYAKHKLFLSIYLFASEARLGQPVLIAEIVRVQLKDEKGNVLAEM
;
A
#
# COMPACT_ATOMS: atom_id res chain seq x y z
N MET A 1 41.23 28.93 -26.42
CA MET A 1 41.13 28.76 -24.95
C MET A 1 40.93 27.28 -24.67
N ASP A 2 41.61 26.82 -23.65
CA ASP A 2 42.43 25.62 -23.70
C ASP A 2 41.72 24.29 -23.46
N LYS A 3 42.32 23.25 -24.06
CA LYS A 3 42.05 21.83 -23.81
C LYS A 3 42.79 21.43 -22.55
N THR A 4 42.12 20.78 -21.59
CA THR A 4 42.83 20.05 -20.53
C THR A 4 42.16 18.71 -20.28
N LYS A 5 42.93 17.65 -20.52
CA LYS A 5 42.65 16.24 -20.24
C LYS A 5 43.13 15.93 -18.82
N PHE A 6 42.37 15.17 -18.03
CA PHE A 6 42.88 14.37 -16.91
C PHE A 6 41.89 13.20 -16.71
N LEU A 7 42.19 11.99 -17.19
CA LEU A 7 42.96 10.89 -16.59
C LEU A 7 42.31 10.25 -15.35
N ALA A 8 42.05 8.95 -15.50
CA ALA A 8 41.41 8.02 -14.60
C ALA A 8 42.29 7.59 -13.42
N ALA A 9 41.67 7.13 -12.33
CA ALA A 9 42.29 6.23 -11.36
C ALA A 9 41.21 5.37 -10.67
N SER A 10 41.18 4.09 -11.04
CA SER A 10 40.55 3.01 -10.29
C SER A 10 41.38 2.68 -9.05
N LEU A 11 40.73 2.41 -7.90
CA LEU A 11 41.34 1.59 -6.85
C LEU A 11 40.26 0.68 -6.23
N LEU A 12 40.52 -0.61 -6.33
CA LEU A 12 39.71 -1.75 -5.88
C LEU A 12 40.36 -2.28 -4.58
N CYS A 13 39.63 -2.34 -3.47
CA CYS A 13 40.07 -3.03 -2.25
C CYS A 13 38.95 -3.94 -1.73
N THR A 14 39.06 -5.23 -2.04
CA THR A 14 38.32 -6.33 -1.41
C THR A 14 39.03 -6.76 -0.12
N ALA A 15 38.30 -6.78 1.01
CA ALA A 15 38.71 -7.46 2.23
C ALA A 15 37.67 -8.52 2.59
N LEU A 16 38.10 -9.79 2.55
CA LEU A 16 37.38 -10.97 3.00
C LEU A 16 37.52 -11.06 4.52
N LEU A 17 36.40 -11.20 5.24
CA LEU A 17 36.38 -11.60 6.65
C LEU A 17 35.62 -12.93 6.76
N THR A 18 36.38 -14.01 6.86
CA THR A 18 35.96 -15.34 7.28
C THR A 18 35.87 -15.38 8.81
N GLY A 19 34.66 -15.49 9.36
CA GLY A 19 34.41 -15.66 10.79
C GLY A 19 34.08 -17.12 11.13
N CYS A 20 34.84 -17.70 12.05
CA CYS A 20 34.82 -19.11 12.45
C CYS A 20 33.54 -19.54 13.18
N SER A 21 33.05 -20.73 12.82
CA SER A 21 32.09 -21.53 13.57
C SER A 21 32.71 -22.14 14.83
N LYS A 22 31.94 -22.20 15.92
CA LYS A 22 32.22 -23.06 17.07
C LYS A 22 30.91 -23.54 17.70
N GLU A 23 30.58 -24.81 17.50
CA GLU A 23 29.56 -25.54 18.25
C GLU A 23 30.02 -25.80 19.70
N PRO A 24 29.05 -26.05 20.59
CA PRO A 24 29.21 -27.21 21.46
C PRO A 24 27.93 -28.06 21.59
N ALA A 25 28.12 -29.34 21.27
CA ALA A 25 27.82 -30.53 22.09
C ALA A 25 26.40 -30.68 22.67
N ALA A 26 25.68 -31.61 22.03
CA ALA A 26 24.60 -32.38 22.64
C ALA A 26 25.15 -33.35 23.69
N THR A 27 24.44 -33.46 24.81
CA THR A 27 24.61 -34.55 25.79
C THR A 27 23.25 -35.22 25.97
N GLU A 28 23.09 -36.39 25.36
CA GLU A 28 22.07 -37.37 25.74
C GLU A 28 22.64 -38.29 26.81
N GLN A 29 21.87 -38.51 27.89
CA GLN A 29 21.57 -39.81 28.50
C GLN A 29 20.92 -39.59 29.87
N LYS A 30 19.75 -40.21 30.12
CA LYS A 30 19.60 -41.27 31.13
C LYS A 30 18.19 -41.87 31.11
N VAL A 31 18.16 -43.20 31.01
CA VAL A 31 17.01 -44.10 31.15
C VAL A 31 16.65 -44.26 32.65
N ALA A 32 15.37 -44.32 32.98
CA ALA A 32 14.84 -45.23 34.01
C ALA A 32 13.31 -45.22 33.99
N GLY A 33 12.73 -46.41 33.77
CA GLY A 33 11.30 -46.65 33.84
C GLY A 33 10.73 -46.45 35.24
N SER A 34 9.46 -46.05 35.29
CA SER A 34 8.63 -46.11 36.48
C SER A 34 7.22 -46.44 36.03
N THR A 35 6.75 -47.61 36.43
CA THR A 35 5.37 -48.09 36.27
C THR A 35 4.41 -47.20 37.06
N PRO A 36 3.24 -46.80 36.51
CA PRO A 36 2.12 -46.34 37.32
C PRO A 36 0.99 -47.38 37.38
N ALA A 37 0.48 -47.56 38.59
CA ALA A 37 -0.72 -48.31 38.93
C ALA A 37 -2.00 -47.69 38.29
N PRO A 38 -3.09 -48.47 38.14
CA PRO A 38 -4.31 -48.03 37.48
C PRO A 38 -5.18 -47.18 38.42
N GLY A 39 -5.51 -45.96 38.00
CA GLY A 39 -6.42 -45.12 38.79
C GLY A 39 -6.78 -43.79 38.12
N THR A 40 -8.09 -43.67 37.83
CA THR A 40 -8.85 -42.44 37.55
C THR A 40 -8.86 -41.94 36.09
N PRO A 41 -10.04 -41.80 35.45
CA PRO A 41 -10.16 -41.16 34.14
C PRO A 41 -9.83 -39.68 34.26
N ALA A 42 -8.95 -39.19 33.38
CA ALA A 42 -8.65 -37.79 33.24
C ALA A 42 -9.92 -37.01 32.79
N PRO A 43 -10.16 -35.80 33.32
CA PRO A 43 -11.20 -34.92 32.80
C PRO A 43 -10.87 -34.57 31.35
N ALA A 44 -11.86 -34.71 30.48
CA ALA A 44 -11.73 -34.39 29.07
C ALA A 44 -11.26 -32.94 28.89
N THR A 45 -10.06 -32.78 28.34
CA THR A 45 -9.55 -31.50 27.87
C THR A 45 -10.51 -31.00 26.79
N GLU A 46 -11.24 -29.92 27.07
CA GLU A 46 -11.99 -29.19 26.04
C GLU A 46 -11.02 -28.82 24.92
N ALA A 47 -11.31 -29.33 23.73
CA ALA A 47 -10.56 -29.00 22.52
C ALA A 47 -10.58 -27.47 22.32
N PRO A 48 -9.44 -26.85 21.95
CA PRO A 48 -9.40 -25.43 21.69
C PRO A 48 -10.40 -25.10 20.57
N LYS A 49 -11.38 -24.26 20.93
CA LYS A 49 -12.35 -23.66 20.01
C LYS A 49 -11.56 -23.10 18.83
N ALA A 50 -11.73 -23.69 17.65
CA ALA A 50 -11.09 -23.23 16.43
C ALA A 50 -11.28 -21.72 16.33
N ALA A 51 -10.17 -20.98 16.25
CA ALA A 51 -10.20 -19.54 16.06
C ALA A 51 -11.07 -19.27 14.83
N ALA A 52 -12.14 -18.49 15.02
CA ALA A 52 -12.99 -18.07 13.94
C ALA A 52 -12.10 -17.36 12.92
N VAL A 53 -11.98 -17.94 11.72
CA VAL A 53 -11.34 -17.28 10.59
C VAL A 53 -12.15 -16.03 10.32
N VAL A 54 -11.64 -14.87 10.74
CA VAL A 54 -12.24 -13.58 10.45
C VAL A 54 -12.26 -13.46 8.93
N GLN A 55 -13.44 -13.62 8.32
CA GLN A 55 -13.58 -13.42 6.89
C GLN A 55 -13.37 -11.93 6.61
N VAL A 56 -12.26 -11.62 5.94
CA VAL A 56 -11.96 -10.27 5.46
C VAL A 56 -13.09 -9.85 4.51
N ALA A 57 -13.69 -8.68 4.77
CA ALA A 57 -14.77 -8.16 3.93
C ALA A 57 -14.26 -7.96 2.49
N LYS A 58 -15.09 -8.30 1.49
CA LYS A 58 -14.76 -8.12 0.07
C LYS A 58 -15.56 -6.99 -0.55
N ALA A 59 -15.03 -6.43 -1.64
CA ALA A 59 -15.70 -5.38 -2.38
C ALA A 59 -16.98 -5.87 -3.09
N ASP A 60 -18.04 -5.06 -3.03
CA ASP A 60 -19.16 -5.14 -3.94
C ASP A 60 -18.82 -4.39 -5.23
N ARG A 61 -18.60 -5.15 -6.31
CA ARG A 61 -18.21 -4.63 -7.61
C ARG A 61 -19.36 -3.92 -8.35
N SER A 62 -20.59 -4.04 -7.88
CA SER A 62 -21.75 -3.36 -8.45
C SER A 62 -21.92 -1.92 -7.95
N LYS A 63 -21.12 -1.50 -6.97
CA LYS A 63 -21.22 -0.17 -6.39
C LYS A 63 -21.02 0.93 -7.44
N PRO A 64 -21.94 1.91 -7.56
CA PRO A 64 -21.80 3.01 -8.51
C PRO A 64 -20.53 3.84 -8.25
N LEU A 65 -19.80 4.18 -9.32
CA LEU A 65 -18.54 4.94 -9.21
C LEU A 65 -18.71 6.32 -8.54
N ALA A 66 -19.90 6.92 -8.63
CA ALA A 66 -20.22 8.20 -7.99
C ALA A 66 -20.28 8.13 -6.46
N GLU A 67 -20.39 6.94 -5.86
CA GLU A 67 -20.42 6.76 -4.41
C GLU A 67 -19.03 6.58 -3.79
N TYR A 68 -17.97 6.59 -4.60
CA TYR A 68 -16.59 6.45 -4.13
C TYR A 68 -16.09 7.80 -3.63
N GLN A 69 -15.54 7.82 -2.42
CA GLN A 69 -14.94 9.02 -1.84
C GLN A 69 -13.48 9.19 -2.28
N ASP A 70 -13.03 10.42 -2.44
CA ASP A 70 -11.65 10.67 -2.87
C ASP A 70 -10.64 10.27 -1.79
N LEU A 71 -9.63 9.50 -2.17
CA LEU A 71 -8.44 9.17 -1.36
C LEU A 71 -7.24 9.88 -2.00
N LYS A 72 -7.02 11.11 -1.55
CA LYS A 72 -6.05 12.05 -2.14
C LYS A 72 -4.92 12.46 -1.19
N SER A 73 -4.95 11.95 0.04
CA SER A 73 -4.04 12.40 1.11
C SER A 73 -3.78 11.27 2.10
N GLY A 74 -2.62 11.32 2.74
CA GLY A 74 -2.22 10.43 3.83
C GLY A 74 -3.16 10.57 5.02
N ARG A 75 -3.73 11.75 5.26
CA ARG A 75 -4.83 11.93 6.22
C ARG A 75 -6.04 11.07 5.88
N THR A 76 -6.46 11.03 4.61
CA THR A 76 -7.58 10.17 4.20
C THR A 76 -7.23 8.69 4.34
N VAL A 77 -6.01 8.28 3.99
CA VAL A 77 -5.52 6.90 4.20
C VAL A 77 -5.52 6.53 5.67
N MET A 78 -5.04 7.41 6.53
CA MET A 78 -5.00 7.20 7.97
C MET A 78 -6.40 6.92 8.52
N PHE A 79 -7.41 7.71 8.17
CA PHE A 79 -8.78 7.45 8.63
C PHE A 79 -9.39 6.19 8.00
N ALA A 80 -9.11 5.93 6.73
CA ALA A 80 -9.50 4.68 6.08
C ALA A 80 -8.90 3.45 6.80
N TYR A 81 -7.62 3.52 7.16
CA TYR A 81 -6.91 2.52 7.96
C TYR A 81 -7.58 2.34 9.34
N LEU A 82 -7.77 3.43 10.10
CA LEU A 82 -8.37 3.38 11.43
C LEU A 82 -9.82 2.87 11.42
N SER A 83 -10.51 2.98 10.27
CA SER A 83 -11.88 2.48 10.14
C SER A 83 -11.97 0.94 10.15
N VAL A 84 -10.89 0.28 9.72
CA VAL A 84 -10.77 -1.18 9.58
C VAL A 84 -9.78 -1.82 10.54
N ASP A 85 -8.93 -1.02 11.19
CA ASP A 85 -8.02 -1.48 12.24
C ASP A 85 -8.80 -1.94 13.48
N THR A 86 -8.35 -3.06 14.04
CA THR A 86 -8.94 -3.66 15.24
C THR A 86 -8.20 -3.27 16.52
N LEU A 87 -7.04 -2.62 16.39
CA LEU A 87 -6.26 -2.16 17.54
C LEU A 87 -6.89 -0.92 18.20
N PRO A 88 -6.66 -0.70 19.51
CA PRO A 88 -7.07 0.53 20.17
C PRO A 88 -6.44 1.76 19.50
N ILE A 89 -7.25 2.80 19.31
CA ILE A 89 -6.80 4.05 18.69
C ILE A 89 -5.92 4.83 19.66
N ASP A 90 -4.68 5.13 19.25
CA ASP A 90 -3.82 6.09 19.93
C ASP A 90 -4.19 7.52 19.52
N TYR A 91 -5.15 8.10 20.23
CA TYR A 91 -5.62 9.47 19.95
C TYR A 91 -4.51 10.51 20.05
N GLY A 92 -3.53 10.33 20.93
CA GLY A 92 -2.40 11.27 21.07
C GLY A 92 -1.58 11.34 19.79
N LYS A 93 -1.24 10.17 19.23
CA LYS A 93 -0.57 10.08 17.93
C LYS A 93 -1.41 10.66 16.81
N ILE A 94 -2.69 10.31 16.73
CA ILE A 94 -3.57 10.82 15.66
C ILE A 94 -3.74 12.33 15.77
N ALA A 95 -3.97 12.88 16.97
CA ALA A 95 -4.07 14.31 17.22
C ALA A 95 -2.81 15.07 16.76
N GLY A 96 -1.63 14.52 17.03
CA GLY A 96 -0.35 15.08 16.57
C GLY A 96 -0.19 15.09 15.04
N LEU A 97 -0.79 14.13 14.33
CA LEU A 97 -0.77 14.09 12.87
C LEU A 97 -1.77 15.06 12.22
N VAL A 98 -2.86 15.40 12.93
CA VAL A 98 -3.93 16.25 12.38
C VAL A 98 -3.91 17.69 12.86
N SER A 99 -3.17 18.00 13.93
CA SER A 99 -3.06 19.33 14.51
C SER A 99 -1.62 19.64 14.87
N SER A 100 -1.04 20.60 14.14
CA SER A 100 0.30 21.12 14.43
C SER A 100 0.38 21.77 15.81
N GLU A 101 -0.72 22.36 16.29
CA GLU A 101 -0.79 22.97 17.61
C GLU A 101 -0.70 21.91 18.72
N TYR A 102 -1.44 20.81 18.58
CA TYR A 102 -1.34 19.69 19.51
C TYR A 102 0.06 19.08 19.49
N ALA A 103 0.63 18.90 18.29
CA ALA A 103 1.97 18.33 18.11
C ALA A 103 3.08 19.19 18.73
N SER A 104 2.97 20.52 18.63
CA SER A 104 4.00 21.46 19.10
C SER A 104 3.81 21.92 20.55
N SER A 105 2.64 21.70 21.14
CA SER A 105 2.38 22.07 22.54
C SER A 105 3.20 21.24 23.52
N GLN A 106 3.90 21.94 24.42
CA GLN A 106 4.62 21.38 25.57
C GLN A 106 3.83 21.52 26.88
N ASP A 107 2.74 22.30 26.86
CA ASP A 107 1.83 22.44 28.00
C ASP A 107 0.83 21.28 27.99
N GLU A 108 0.88 20.47 29.06
CA GLU A 108 0.04 19.29 29.22
C GLU A 108 -1.43 19.62 29.50
N PHE A 109 -1.73 20.74 30.18
CA PHE A 109 -3.11 21.20 30.34
C PHE A 109 -3.66 21.65 28.99
N ARG A 110 -2.87 22.40 28.21
CA ARG A 110 -3.26 22.78 26.85
C ARG A 110 -3.46 21.56 25.95
N LYS A 111 -2.58 20.55 26.02
CA LYS A 111 -2.75 19.30 25.29
C LYS A 111 -4.02 18.57 25.67
N HIS A 112 -4.33 18.49 26.96
CA HIS A 112 -5.57 17.89 27.43
C HIS A 112 -6.80 18.61 26.85
N ASP A 113 -6.82 19.94 26.89
CA ASP A 113 -7.92 20.73 26.34
C ASP A 113 -8.04 20.59 24.82
N LEU A 114 -6.92 20.64 24.10
CA LEU A 114 -6.87 20.40 22.66
C LEU A 114 -7.34 18.99 22.31
N MET A 115 -6.97 17.97 23.08
CA MET A 115 -7.44 16.60 22.87
C MET A 115 -8.95 16.51 23.01
N ALA A 116 -9.52 17.10 24.07
CA ALA A 116 -10.95 17.12 24.30
C ALA A 116 -11.70 17.79 23.12
N ALA A 117 -11.12 18.85 22.54
CA ALA A 117 -11.67 19.54 21.38
C ALA A 117 -11.51 18.75 20.05
N LEU A 118 -10.38 18.07 19.85
CA LEU A 118 -10.06 17.35 18.60
C LEU A 118 -10.74 16.00 18.50
N LYS A 119 -10.91 15.30 19.63
CA LYS A 119 -11.41 13.93 19.66
C LYS A 119 -12.74 13.74 18.92
N PRO A 120 -13.78 14.59 19.08
CA PRO A 120 -15.04 14.43 18.36
C PRO A 120 -14.86 14.48 16.83
N GLY A 121 -13.96 15.34 16.33
CA GLY A 121 -13.65 15.43 14.91
C GLY A 121 -12.90 14.20 14.39
N ILE A 122 -11.97 13.67 15.18
CA ILE A 122 -11.27 12.41 14.87
C ILE A 122 -12.28 11.25 14.81
N ASP A 123 -13.15 11.12 15.81
CA ASP A 123 -14.18 10.09 15.86
C ASP A 123 -15.12 10.17 14.65
N ALA A 124 -15.52 11.38 14.26
CA ALA A 124 -16.40 11.62 13.12
C ALA A 124 -15.76 11.18 11.79
N GLU A 125 -14.48 11.48 11.56
CA GLU A 125 -13.77 11.05 10.35
C GLU A 125 -13.61 9.52 10.29
N ILE A 126 -13.32 8.88 11.43
CA ILE A 126 -13.26 7.40 11.51
C ILE A 126 -14.63 6.80 11.23
N ALA A 127 -15.69 7.34 11.83
CA ALA A 127 -17.06 6.87 11.61
C ALA A 127 -17.49 7.05 10.15
N LYS A 128 -17.15 8.18 9.53
CA LYS A 128 -17.38 8.43 8.10
C LYS A 128 -16.64 7.44 7.22
N ALA A 129 -15.36 7.20 7.47
CA ALA A 129 -14.54 6.22 6.75
C ALA A 129 -15.08 4.79 6.92
N ARG A 130 -15.63 4.46 8.09
CA ARG A 130 -16.27 3.16 8.36
C ARG A 130 -17.61 3.01 7.62
N ALA A 131 -18.39 4.09 7.52
CA ALA A 131 -19.68 4.10 6.83
C ALA A 131 -19.53 3.95 5.30
N ASN A 132 -18.44 4.48 4.71
CA ASN A 132 -18.13 4.29 3.31
C ASN A 132 -16.66 3.93 3.08
N ARG A 133 -16.42 2.64 2.85
CA ARG A 133 -15.09 2.06 2.63
C ARG A 133 -14.64 2.05 1.17
N TYR A 134 -15.36 2.72 0.28
CA TYR A 134 -15.08 2.74 -1.16
C TYR A 134 -14.42 4.05 -1.55
N TYR A 135 -13.23 3.98 -2.12
CA TYR A 135 -12.42 5.15 -2.42
C TYR A 135 -11.96 5.20 -3.86
N ARG A 136 -11.77 6.41 -4.38
CA ARG A 136 -11.14 6.66 -5.67
C ARG A 136 -9.80 7.35 -5.45
N MET A 137 -8.76 6.81 -6.06
CA MET A 137 -7.46 7.46 -6.21
C MET A 137 -7.29 7.90 -7.65
N GLU A 138 -6.63 9.04 -7.86
CA GLU A 138 -6.25 9.49 -9.20
C GLU A 138 -4.78 9.91 -9.20
N GLY A 139 -4.06 9.57 -10.27
CA GLY A 139 -2.65 9.91 -10.41
C GLY A 139 -2.12 9.69 -11.81
N GLU A 140 -0.97 10.29 -12.09
CA GLU A 140 -0.20 10.02 -13.31
C GLU A 140 0.24 8.56 -13.35
N VAL A 141 0.28 7.98 -14.54
CA VAL A 141 0.69 6.59 -14.74
C VAL A 141 1.66 6.43 -15.90
N GLU A 142 2.72 5.67 -15.65
CA GLU A 142 3.55 5.13 -16.71
C GLU A 142 2.82 3.93 -17.35
N VAL A 143 2.63 4.02 -18.67
CA VAL A 143 2.04 2.95 -19.47
C VAL A 143 3.10 2.51 -20.47
N GLU A 144 3.40 1.22 -20.49
CA GLU A 144 4.35 0.64 -21.45
C GLU A 144 3.76 0.54 -22.85
N LYS A 145 4.59 0.21 -23.84
CA LYS A 145 4.12 0.04 -25.23
C LYS A 145 3.06 -1.05 -25.33
N TYR A 146 2.13 -0.89 -26.28
CA TYR A 146 1.17 -1.94 -26.62
C TYR A 146 1.88 -3.24 -27.03
N ASP A 147 1.48 -4.35 -26.41
CA ASP A 147 1.93 -5.68 -26.77
C ASP A 147 0.90 -6.36 -27.68
N PHE A 148 1.28 -6.62 -28.93
CA PHE A 148 0.42 -7.24 -29.93
C PHE A 148 0.11 -8.73 -29.64
N VAL A 149 0.93 -9.43 -28.86
CA VAL A 149 0.71 -10.83 -28.50
C VAL A 149 -0.35 -10.92 -27.41
N SER A 150 -0.16 -10.19 -26.31
CA SER A 150 -1.12 -10.18 -25.20
C SER A 150 -2.32 -9.24 -25.41
N LYS A 151 -2.26 -8.39 -26.44
CA LYS A 151 -3.24 -7.32 -26.73
C LYS A 151 -3.50 -6.44 -25.51
N SER A 152 -2.42 -5.99 -24.88
CA SER A 152 -2.51 -5.26 -23.61
C SER A 152 -1.44 -4.18 -23.47
N PHE A 153 -1.66 -3.30 -22.50
CA PHE A 153 -0.69 -2.35 -21.99
C PHE A 153 -0.27 -2.76 -20.57
N GLN A 154 1.03 -2.79 -20.29
CA GLN A 154 1.50 -2.95 -18.91
C GLN A 154 1.38 -1.60 -18.18
N LEU A 155 0.78 -1.62 -16.99
CA LEU A 155 0.63 -0.46 -16.13
C LEU A 155 1.76 -0.44 -15.09
N GLY A 156 2.55 0.63 -15.08
CA GLY A 156 3.69 0.79 -14.16
C GLY A 156 3.27 0.79 -12.69
N THR A 157 2.09 1.34 -12.39
CA THR A 157 1.50 1.44 -11.05
C THR A 157 1.40 0.10 -10.31
N PHE A 158 1.16 -1.00 -11.03
CA PHE A 158 0.91 -2.32 -10.44
C PHE A 158 2.03 -3.33 -10.76
N LYS A 159 3.14 -2.88 -11.37
CA LYS A 159 4.23 -3.73 -11.81
C LYS A 159 4.79 -4.60 -10.67
N ASP A 160 4.92 -4.00 -9.48
CA ASP A 160 5.31 -4.69 -8.26
C ASP A 160 4.06 -4.86 -7.38
N SER A 161 3.59 -6.11 -7.21
CA SER A 161 2.33 -6.41 -6.51
C SER A 161 2.34 -6.02 -5.03
N ASP A 162 3.54 -5.95 -4.43
CA ASP A 162 3.75 -5.56 -3.03
C ASP A 162 4.01 -4.06 -2.84
N ALA A 163 4.00 -3.28 -3.93
CA ALA A 163 4.21 -1.84 -3.86
C ALA A 163 3.16 -1.16 -2.97
N GLN A 164 3.62 -0.16 -2.24
CA GLN A 164 2.78 0.67 -1.40
C GLN A 164 2.76 2.11 -1.93
N MET A 165 1.59 2.71 -1.91
CA MET A 165 1.40 4.10 -2.27
C MET A 165 1.46 4.99 -1.04
N TYR A 166 2.34 5.99 -1.08
CA TYR A 166 2.55 6.97 -0.03
C TYR A 166 2.01 8.33 -0.45
N PHE A 167 1.74 9.18 0.54
CA PHE A 167 1.20 10.52 0.33
C PHE A 167 2.03 11.55 1.08
N ASN A 168 2.15 12.75 0.50
CA ASN A 168 3.12 13.74 0.94
C ASN A 168 2.79 14.41 2.29
N ASP A 169 1.51 14.50 2.66
CA ASP A 169 1.05 15.15 3.89
C ASP A 169 1.29 14.29 5.14
N ILE A 170 0.92 13.01 5.10
CA ILE A 170 1.15 12.04 6.18
C ILE A 170 1.75 10.78 5.55
N GLN A 171 3.07 10.72 5.51
CA GLN A 171 3.84 9.63 4.88
C GLN A 171 3.85 8.34 5.71
N ASN A 172 3.49 8.41 6.99
CA ASN A 172 3.50 7.24 7.87
C ASN A 172 2.41 6.23 7.50
N TYR A 173 1.40 6.63 6.73
CA TYR A 173 0.32 5.75 6.30
C TYR A 173 0.40 5.52 4.79
N SER A 174 0.22 4.27 4.38
CA SER A 174 0.30 3.87 2.97
C SER A 174 -0.86 2.93 2.57
N VAL A 175 -1.05 2.80 1.26
CA VAL A 175 -2.02 1.86 0.67
C VAL A 175 -1.26 0.74 -0.04
N GLY A 176 -1.57 -0.50 0.30
CA GLY A 176 -1.20 -1.69 -0.47
C GLY A 176 -2.44 -2.33 -1.09
N PHE A 177 -2.25 -3.20 -2.09
CA PHE A 177 -3.35 -3.80 -2.85
C PHE A 177 -3.37 -5.32 -2.71
N ALA A 178 -4.52 -5.89 -2.37
CA ALA A 178 -4.70 -7.34 -2.21
C ALA A 178 -4.72 -8.10 -3.54
N ASN A 179 -4.97 -7.42 -4.66
CA ASN A 179 -5.18 -8.02 -5.98
C ASN A 179 -4.48 -7.25 -7.11
N ALA A 180 -3.36 -6.56 -6.83
CA ALA A 180 -2.61 -5.78 -7.81
C ALA A 180 -2.22 -6.57 -9.07
N GLU A 181 -1.90 -7.85 -8.90
CA GLU A 181 -1.52 -8.77 -9.99
C GLU A 181 -2.57 -8.83 -11.10
N GLN A 182 -3.85 -8.70 -10.77
CA GLN A 182 -4.96 -8.73 -11.72
C GLN A 182 -5.01 -7.46 -12.58
N PHE A 183 -4.38 -6.37 -12.12
CA PHE A 183 -4.40 -5.03 -12.74
C PHE A 183 -3.08 -4.65 -13.42
N GLN A 184 -2.10 -5.55 -13.45
CA GLN A 184 -0.80 -5.31 -14.11
C GLN A 184 -0.93 -5.01 -15.59
N ARG A 185 -1.90 -5.63 -16.26
CA ARG A 185 -2.09 -5.52 -17.71
C ARG A 185 -3.51 -5.08 -18.04
N LEU A 186 -3.61 -3.93 -18.70
CA LEU A 186 -4.85 -3.43 -19.25
C LEU A 186 -5.07 -4.04 -20.64
N LYS A 187 -5.98 -5.01 -20.73
CA LYS A 187 -6.32 -5.66 -22.00
C LYS A 187 -7.16 -4.72 -22.87
N VAL A 188 -6.73 -4.52 -24.11
CA VAL A 188 -7.40 -3.65 -25.09
C VAL A 188 -7.42 -4.37 -26.43
N GLU A 189 -8.44 -5.19 -26.67
CA GLU A 189 -8.51 -6.03 -27.87
C GLU A 189 -8.87 -5.26 -29.15
N ASP A 190 -9.63 -4.16 -29.01
CA ASP A 190 -9.96 -3.26 -30.11
C ASP A 190 -8.72 -2.45 -30.51
N GLU A 191 -8.19 -2.70 -31.71
CA GLU A 191 -7.03 -1.98 -32.23
C GLU A 191 -7.26 -0.47 -32.38
N ALA A 192 -8.49 -0.03 -32.67
CA ALA A 192 -8.78 1.39 -32.76
C ALA A 192 -8.62 2.07 -31.39
N GLN A 193 -9.06 1.40 -30.32
CA GLN A 193 -8.85 1.84 -28.95
C GLN A 193 -7.38 1.78 -28.54
N ALA A 194 -6.67 0.69 -28.85
CA ALA A 194 -5.25 0.54 -28.57
C ALA A 194 -4.43 1.64 -29.25
N ARG A 195 -4.73 1.99 -30.51
CA ARG A 195 -4.07 3.10 -31.23
C ARG A 195 -4.26 4.45 -30.54
N ARG A 196 -5.44 4.71 -29.96
CA ARG A 196 -5.69 5.95 -29.19
C ARG A 196 -4.82 6.00 -27.92
N VAL A 197 -4.77 4.92 -27.15
CA VAL A 197 -3.92 4.82 -25.96
C VAL A 197 -2.45 4.99 -26.33
N GLU A 198 -1.98 4.28 -27.36
CA GLU A 198 -0.59 4.32 -27.83
C GLU A 198 -0.19 5.71 -28.33
N ALA A 199 -1.09 6.44 -28.99
CA ALA A 199 -0.82 7.82 -29.42
C ALA A 199 -0.54 8.75 -28.23
N VAL A 200 -1.40 8.72 -27.20
CA VAL A 200 -1.22 9.56 -25.99
C VAL A 200 0.04 9.14 -25.21
N ARG A 201 0.29 7.82 -25.12
CA ARG A 201 1.51 7.26 -24.51
C ARG A 201 2.76 7.75 -25.24
N ALA A 202 2.76 7.71 -26.57
CA ALA A 202 3.89 8.10 -27.39
C ALA A 202 4.20 9.59 -27.27
N GLU A 203 3.20 10.46 -27.14
CA GLU A 203 3.41 11.90 -26.87
C GLU A 203 4.14 12.17 -25.55
N THR A 204 3.87 11.35 -24.52
CA THR A 204 4.57 11.43 -23.23
C THR A 204 6.03 11.01 -23.34
N ALA A 205 6.37 10.14 -24.30
CA ALA A 205 7.73 9.63 -24.50
C ALA A 205 8.66 10.60 -25.25
N VAL A 206 8.17 11.76 -25.69
CA VAL A 206 8.93 12.75 -26.48
C VAL A 206 9.78 13.63 -25.55
N GLY A 207 10.86 13.05 -25.02
CA GLY A 207 11.94 13.76 -24.32
C GLY A 207 13.28 13.15 -24.71
N GLY A 208 14.05 13.83 -25.57
CA GLY A 208 15.20 13.27 -26.27
C GLY A 208 16.45 13.00 -25.42
N ASN A 209 16.44 13.38 -24.14
CA ASN A 209 17.50 13.03 -23.19
C ASN A 209 16.94 12.42 -21.89
N PRO A 210 17.71 11.59 -21.17
CA PRO A 210 17.25 10.90 -19.96
C PRO A 210 16.78 11.82 -18.83
N LEU A 211 17.35 13.03 -18.72
CA LEU A 211 16.95 14.01 -17.71
C LEU A 211 15.56 14.59 -18.03
N GLN A 212 15.28 14.92 -19.30
CA GLN A 212 13.95 15.37 -19.73
C GLN A 212 12.91 14.28 -19.58
N LYS A 213 13.25 13.01 -19.81
CA LYS A 213 12.34 11.89 -19.60
C LYS A 213 11.97 11.73 -18.11
N ALA A 214 12.90 11.98 -17.19
CA ALA A 214 12.64 11.92 -15.75
C ALA A 214 11.70 13.02 -15.24
N TYR A 215 11.60 14.14 -15.97
CA TYR A 215 10.67 15.25 -15.65
C TYR A 215 9.50 15.35 -16.64
N ALA A 216 9.34 14.38 -17.55
CA ALA A 216 8.26 14.40 -18.52
C ALA A 216 6.94 14.11 -17.78
N LYS A 217 6.04 15.10 -17.79
CA LYS A 217 4.70 14.94 -17.22
C LYS A 217 3.95 13.87 -18.00
N HIS A 218 3.39 12.88 -17.31
CA HIS A 218 2.59 11.86 -17.98
C HIS A 218 1.27 12.45 -18.46
N LYS A 219 0.89 12.15 -19.71
CA LYS A 219 -0.41 12.55 -20.27
C LYS A 219 -1.52 11.52 -20.02
N LEU A 220 -1.16 10.41 -19.38
CA LEU A 220 -2.07 9.34 -19.00
C LEU A 220 -2.24 9.35 -17.50
N PHE A 221 -3.49 9.23 -17.08
CA PHE A 221 -3.90 9.22 -15.68
C PHE A 221 -4.66 7.93 -15.39
N LEU A 222 -4.48 7.42 -14.18
CA LEU A 222 -5.19 6.26 -13.68
C LEU A 222 -6.18 6.71 -12.62
N SER A 223 -7.46 6.33 -12.77
CA SER A 223 -8.40 6.32 -11.66
C SER A 223 -8.49 4.90 -11.12
N ILE A 224 -8.10 4.71 -9.86
CA ILE A 224 -8.16 3.42 -9.15
C ILE A 224 -9.33 3.49 -8.18
N TYR A 225 -10.33 2.66 -8.41
CA TYR A 225 -11.47 2.49 -7.51
C TYR A 225 -11.17 1.30 -6.62
N LEU A 226 -11.21 1.51 -5.31
CA LEU A 226 -10.78 0.54 -4.32
C LEU A 226 -11.75 0.43 -3.15
N PHE A 227 -11.74 -0.73 -2.51
CA PHE A 227 -12.41 -0.98 -1.25
C PHE A 227 -11.34 -1.14 -0.16
N ALA A 228 -11.40 -0.31 0.87
CA ALA A 228 -10.56 -0.44 2.06
C ALA A 228 -10.93 -1.74 2.78
N SER A 229 -10.08 -2.77 2.74
CA SER A 229 -10.41 -4.14 3.12
C SER A 229 -9.98 -4.50 4.53
N GLU A 230 -8.71 -4.24 4.87
CA GLU A 230 -8.17 -4.52 6.19
C GLU A 230 -6.96 -3.62 6.50
N ALA A 231 -6.64 -3.52 7.79
CA ALA A 231 -5.39 -2.94 8.26
C ALA A 231 -4.35 -4.06 8.35
N ARG A 232 -3.14 -3.82 7.84
CA ARG A 232 -2.03 -4.73 8.09
C ARG A 232 -1.66 -4.68 9.57
N LEU A 233 -1.71 -5.84 10.24
CA LEU A 233 -1.50 -5.91 11.68
C LEU A 233 -0.13 -5.32 12.08
N GLY A 234 -0.15 -4.35 13.00
CA GLY A 234 1.05 -3.71 13.54
C GLY A 234 1.77 -2.78 12.55
N GLN A 235 1.23 -2.55 11.36
CA GLN A 235 1.81 -1.63 10.37
C GLN A 235 0.74 -0.62 9.92
N PRO A 236 1.08 0.66 9.69
CA PRO A 236 0.16 1.69 9.22
C PRO A 236 -0.15 1.57 7.71
N VAL A 237 -0.44 0.34 7.25
CA VAL A 237 -0.71 0.02 5.85
C VAL A 237 -2.18 -0.39 5.73
N LEU A 238 -2.93 0.35 4.93
CA LEU A 238 -4.26 -0.05 4.49
C LEU A 238 -4.13 -1.04 3.35
N ILE A 239 -4.67 -2.25 3.50
CA ILE A 239 -4.80 -3.21 2.41
C ILE A 239 -6.15 -2.98 1.75
N ALA A 240 -6.12 -2.68 0.45
CA ALA A 240 -7.29 -2.40 -0.36
C ALA A 240 -7.50 -3.46 -1.45
N GLU A 241 -8.75 -3.78 -1.74
CA GLU A 241 -9.12 -4.53 -2.95
C GLU A 241 -9.38 -3.51 -4.07
N ILE A 242 -8.67 -3.64 -5.19
CA ILE A 242 -8.96 -2.88 -6.41
C ILE A 242 -10.25 -3.44 -7.01
N VAL A 243 -11.23 -2.56 -7.22
CA VAL A 243 -12.54 -2.87 -7.77
C VAL A 243 -12.58 -2.61 -9.27
N ARG A 244 -12.01 -1.49 -9.71
CA ARG A 244 -11.98 -1.05 -11.11
C ARG A 244 -10.80 -0.12 -11.33
N VAL A 245 -10.28 -0.12 -12.54
CA VAL A 245 -9.26 0.83 -12.99
C VAL A 245 -9.72 1.48 -14.29
N GLN A 246 -9.59 2.80 -14.39
CA GLN A 246 -9.82 3.55 -15.62
C GLN A 246 -8.55 4.27 -16.04
N LEU A 247 -8.09 4.00 -17.26
CA LEU A 247 -7.04 4.77 -17.91
C LEU A 247 -7.68 5.96 -18.62
N LYS A 248 -7.18 7.16 -18.34
CA LYS A 248 -7.72 8.42 -18.84
C LYS A 248 -6.64 9.24 -19.54
N ASP A 249 -7.07 10.10 -20.46
CA ASP A 249 -6.23 11.19 -20.98
C ASP A 249 -6.21 12.39 -20.03
N GLU A 250 -5.37 13.40 -20.33
CA GLU A 250 -5.27 14.64 -19.55
C GLU A 250 -6.58 15.46 -19.50
N LYS A 251 -7.52 15.20 -20.41
CA LYS A 251 -8.84 15.83 -20.42
C LYS A 251 -9.86 15.08 -19.55
N GLY A 252 -9.47 13.92 -18.99
CA GLY A 252 -10.32 13.06 -18.18
C GLY A 252 -11.18 12.09 -18.98
N ASN A 253 -11.01 11.97 -20.30
CA ASN A 253 -11.74 10.99 -21.10
C ASN A 253 -11.22 9.58 -20.79
N VAL A 254 -12.13 8.64 -20.53
CA VAL A 254 -11.76 7.23 -20.35
C VAL A 254 -11.34 6.63 -21.68
N LEU A 255 -10.09 6.20 -21.76
CA LEU A 255 -9.50 5.56 -22.93
C LEU A 255 -9.68 4.04 -22.90
N ALA A 256 -9.59 3.44 -21.71
CA ALA A 256 -9.75 2.01 -21.45
C ALA A 256 -9.98 1.75 -19.96
N GLU A 257 -10.50 0.58 -19.62
CA GLU A 257 -10.82 0.21 -18.23
C GLU A 257 -10.82 -1.30 -18.02
N MET A 258 -10.77 -1.70 -16.75
CA MET A 258 -10.82 -3.09 -16.29
C MET A 258 -11.36 -3.20 -14.86
#